data_AF-A0A3P9NLV3-F1
#
_entry.id   AF-A0A3P9NLV3-F1
#
_cell.length_a   1.000
_cell.length_b   1.000
_cell.length_c   1.000
_cell.angle_alpha   90.00
_cell.angle_beta   90.00
_cell.angle_gamma   90.00
#
_symmetry.space_group_name_H-M   'P 1'
#
loop_
_entity.id
_entity.type
_entity.pdbx_description
1 polymer ?
#
loop_
_entity_poly.entity_id
_entity_poly.type
_entity_poly.pdbx_seq_one_letter_code
_entity_poly.pdbx_strand_id
1 'polypeptide(L)'
;MAELHIIGQIIGASGFPQNSLFCKWGVHTGGAWRLLSGIKEGQTQVDNPQTGDMAYWSHPIDLHYATKGLQVCSTRGSLINNLSLYPKNYITNMKVISSPLL
;
A
#
# COMPACT_ATOMS: atom_id res chain seq x y z
N MET A 1 3.69 -23.39 -5.12
CA MET A 1 2.79 -22.28 -4.72
C MET A 1 3.71 -21.15 -4.30
N ALA A 2 3.51 -19.94 -4.83
CA ALA A 2 4.36 -18.80 -4.48
C ALA A 2 3.59 -17.87 -3.53
N GLU A 3 4.27 -17.38 -2.50
CA GLU A 3 3.71 -16.50 -1.49
C GLU A 3 4.40 -15.13 -1.54
N LEU A 4 3.66 -14.08 -1.16
CA LEU A 4 4.14 -12.70 -1.11
C LEU A 4 3.67 -12.06 0.19
N HIS A 5 4.62 -11.58 0.97
CA HIS A 5 4.38 -10.79 2.17
C HIS A 5 4.70 -9.33 1.89
N ILE A 6 3.73 -8.45 2.10
CA ILE A 6 3.87 -7.02 1.94
C ILE A 6 3.79 -6.42 3.33
N ILE A 7 4.94 -6.03 3.88
CA ILE A 7 5.05 -5.47 5.23
C ILE A 7 5.66 -4.07 5.11
N GLY A 8 5.00 -3.08 5.67
CA GLY A 8 5.45 -1.70 5.65
C GLY A 8 4.52 -0.78 6.43
N GLN A 9 4.59 0.51 6.12
CA GLN A 9 3.71 1.50 6.73
C GLN A 9 3.48 2.68 5.80
N ILE A 10 2.34 3.35 5.95
CA ILE A 10 2.09 4.66 5.37
C ILE A 10 2.64 5.71 6.35
N ILE A 11 3.78 6.30 6.02
CA ILE A 11 4.48 7.25 6.90
C ILE A 11 3.62 8.49 7.12
N GLY A 12 3.19 9.13 6.05
CA GLY A 12 2.57 10.45 6.11
C GLY A 12 2.41 11.11 4.74
N ALA A 13 1.89 12.33 4.74
CA ALA A 13 1.81 13.18 3.54
C ALA A 13 1.82 14.66 3.94
N SER A 14 2.19 15.55 3.01
CA SER A 14 2.35 16.98 3.25
C SER A 14 1.75 17.81 2.10
N GLY A 15 1.64 19.13 2.30
CA GLY A 15 1.16 20.05 1.25
C GLY A 15 -0.37 20.19 1.19
N PHE A 16 -1.07 19.87 2.27
CA PHE A 16 -2.50 20.11 2.40
C PHE A 16 -2.77 21.45 3.08
N PRO A 17 -3.72 22.25 2.58
CA PRO A 17 -4.10 23.50 3.22
C PRO A 17 -5.02 23.29 4.44
N GLN A 18 -5.53 22.08 4.66
CA GLN A 18 -6.37 21.72 5.80
C GLN A 18 -5.58 20.98 6.88
N ASN A 19 -6.10 21.03 8.10
CA ASN A 19 -5.72 20.19 9.23
C ASN A 19 -6.69 19.00 9.38
N SER A 20 -6.52 18.16 10.40
CA SER A 20 -7.35 16.96 10.65
C SER A 20 -7.41 16.02 9.43
N LEU A 21 -6.25 15.54 9.02
CA LEU A 21 -6.03 14.73 7.83
C LEU A 21 -5.98 13.23 8.15
N PHE A 22 -6.67 12.44 7.35
CA PHE A 22 -6.53 10.99 7.31
C PHE A 22 -6.29 10.52 5.88
N CYS A 23 -5.78 9.30 5.74
CA CYS A 23 -5.48 8.69 4.48
C CYS A 23 -6.37 7.46 4.27
N LYS A 24 -7.10 7.43 3.15
CA LYS A 24 -7.79 6.22 2.66
C LYS A 24 -6.90 5.52 1.66
N TRP A 25 -6.71 4.22 1.85
CA TRP A 25 -5.79 3.42 1.06
C TRP A 25 -6.43 2.13 0.59
N GLY A 26 -5.88 1.57 -0.48
CA GLY A 26 -6.32 0.31 -1.07
C GLY A 26 -5.22 -0.30 -1.93
N VAL A 27 -5.12 -1.63 -1.89
CA VAL A 27 -4.15 -2.42 -2.65
C VAL A 27 -4.89 -3.19 -3.75
N HIS A 28 -4.54 -2.88 -4.99
CA HIS A 28 -5.10 -3.55 -6.17
C HIS A 28 -4.12 -4.59 -6.69
N THR A 29 -4.59 -5.83 -6.85
CA THR A 29 -3.80 -6.94 -7.39
C THR A 29 -4.48 -7.53 -8.62
N GLY A 30 -3.69 -8.18 -9.49
CA GLY A 30 -4.22 -8.94 -10.62
C GLY A 30 -4.89 -10.23 -10.15
N GLY A 31 -5.81 -10.80 -10.95
CA GLY A 31 -6.63 -11.95 -10.56
C GLY A 31 -5.89 -13.26 -10.23
N ALA A 32 -4.59 -13.34 -10.52
CA ALA A 32 -3.75 -14.48 -10.15
C ALA A 32 -3.34 -14.51 -8.67
N TRP A 33 -3.55 -13.40 -7.95
CA TRP A 33 -3.20 -13.26 -6.53
C TRP A 33 -4.42 -13.41 -5.65
N ARG A 34 -4.31 -14.27 -4.64
CA ARG A 34 -5.33 -14.45 -3.61
C ARG A 34 -4.80 -13.89 -2.30
N LEU A 35 -5.55 -12.97 -1.70
CA LEU A 35 -5.28 -12.50 -0.34
C LEU A 35 -5.57 -13.64 0.64
N LEU A 36 -4.57 -14.01 1.43
CA LEU A 36 -4.67 -15.02 2.47
C LEU A 36 -4.91 -14.38 3.85
N SER A 37 -4.24 -13.27 4.14
CA SER A 37 -4.36 -12.54 5.40
C SER A 37 -4.04 -11.05 5.22
N GLY A 38 -4.52 -10.23 6.15
CA GLY A 38 -4.36 -8.78 6.14
C GLY A 38 -5.58 -8.04 5.59
N ILE A 39 -5.49 -6.71 5.61
CA ILE A 39 -6.56 -5.80 5.18
C ILE A 39 -6.14 -5.14 3.87
N LYS A 40 -6.87 -5.37 2.77
CA LYS A 40 -6.50 -4.82 1.45
C LYS A 40 -6.85 -3.35 1.26
N GLU A 41 -7.71 -2.79 2.09
CA GLU A 41 -8.21 -1.42 1.97
C GLU A 41 -8.66 -0.90 3.34
N GLY A 42 -8.48 0.39 3.58
CA GLY A 42 -8.78 0.95 4.88
C GLY A 42 -8.55 2.44 4.98
N GLN A 43 -8.52 2.91 6.21
CA GLN A 43 -8.29 4.30 6.56
C GLN A 43 -7.30 4.38 7.72
N THR A 44 -6.39 5.35 7.69
CA THR A 44 -5.51 5.66 8.81
C THR A 44 -6.25 6.38 9.92
N GLN A 45 -5.57 6.55 11.06
CA GLN A 45 -5.96 7.54 12.06
C GLN A 45 -5.94 8.96 11.47
N VAL A 46 -6.67 9.87 12.12
CA VAL A 46 -6.62 11.30 11.82
C VAL A 46 -5.42 11.90 12.53
N ASP A 47 -4.61 12.66 11.80
CA ASP A 47 -3.57 13.53 12.36
C ASP A 47 -3.99 14.99 12.19
N ASN A 48 -3.54 15.89 13.07
CA ASN A 48 -3.90 17.30 13.03
C ASN A 48 -2.67 18.20 12.95
N PRO A 49 -1.93 18.18 11.83
CA PRO A 49 -0.78 19.05 11.62
C PRO A 49 -1.20 20.52 11.47
N GLN A 50 -0.25 21.44 11.65
CA GLN A 50 -0.46 22.82 11.23
C GLN A 50 -0.63 22.90 9.71
N THR A 51 -1.32 23.92 9.23
CA THR A 51 -1.52 24.11 7.79
C THR A 51 -0.20 24.16 7.04
N GLY A 52 -0.01 23.26 6.07
CA GLY A 52 1.20 23.15 5.28
C GLY A 52 2.25 22.17 5.83
N ASP A 53 2.14 21.74 7.10
CA ASP A 53 3.03 20.75 7.69
C ASP A 53 2.73 19.32 7.21
N MET A 54 3.65 18.40 7.53
CA MET A 54 3.48 16.97 7.24
C MET A 54 2.57 16.30 8.27
N ALA A 55 1.54 15.60 7.80
CA ALA A 55 0.78 14.66 8.60
C ALA A 55 1.56 13.36 8.76
N TYR A 56 1.68 12.84 9.98
CA TYR A 56 2.33 11.56 10.28
C TYR A 56 1.30 10.55 10.76
N TRP A 57 1.04 9.53 9.94
CA TRP A 57 0.13 8.45 10.33
C TRP A 57 0.87 7.22 10.86
N SER A 58 2.05 6.92 10.31
CA SER A 58 2.80 5.70 10.60
C SER A 58 1.92 4.45 10.63
N HIS A 59 0.96 4.37 9.70
CA HIS A 59 -0.09 3.35 9.73
C HIS A 59 0.47 2.03 9.18
N PRO A 60 0.46 0.93 9.96
CA PRO A 60 1.07 -0.32 9.54
C PRO A 60 0.28 -0.96 8.39
N ILE A 61 1.00 -1.57 7.46
CA ILE A 61 0.46 -2.37 6.36
C ILE A 61 1.12 -3.74 6.42
N ASP A 62 0.29 -4.77 6.55
CA ASP A 62 0.70 -6.17 6.48
C ASP A 62 -0.32 -6.95 5.63
N LEU A 63 0.14 -7.48 4.50
CA LEU A 63 -0.66 -8.28 3.60
C LEU A 63 0.09 -9.55 3.22
N HIS A 64 -0.63 -10.67 3.24
CA HIS A 64 -0.13 -11.96 2.80
C HIS A 64 -0.96 -12.43 1.61
N TYR A 65 -0.30 -12.57 0.45
CA TYR A 65 -0.88 -13.11 -0.76
C TYR A 65 -0.25 -14.45 -1.14
N ALA A 66 -1.02 -15.28 -1.82
CA ALA A 66 -0.50 -16.46 -2.51
C ALA A 66 -0.99 -16.51 -3.96
N THR A 67 -0.19 -17.13 -4.81
CA THR A 67 -0.55 -17.46 -6.19
C THR A 67 -0.33 -18.94 -6.50
N LYS A 68 -1.23 -19.51 -7.29
CA LYS A 68 -1.20 -20.92 -7.70
C LYS A 68 -0.15 -21.20 -8.78
N GLY A 69 0.39 -20.18 -9.44
CA GLY A 69 1.46 -20.31 -10.42
C GLY A 69 1.88 -18.96 -10.97
N LEU A 70 3.16 -18.81 -11.28
CA LEU A 70 3.69 -17.66 -12.00
C LEU A 70 3.31 -17.83 -13.49
N GLN A 71 2.06 -17.57 -13.85
CA GLN A 71 1.71 -17.51 -15.27
C GLN A 71 2.36 -16.23 -15.82
N VAL A 72 3.51 -16.38 -16.45
CA VAL A 72 4.20 -15.31 -17.17
C VAL A 72 3.32 -14.91 -18.36
N CYS A 73 2.31 -14.09 -18.11
CA CYS A 73 1.69 -13.30 -19.16
C CYS A 73 2.64 -12.11 -19.40
N SER A 74 3.21 -12.03 -20.60
CA SER A 74 4.24 -11.06 -21.02
C SER A 74 3.84 -9.57 -20.98
N THR A 75 2.84 -9.17 -20.21
CA THR A 75 2.47 -7.77 -20.00
C THR A 75 3.07 -7.29 -18.69
N ARG A 76 4.26 -6.65 -18.73
CA ARG A 76 4.88 -5.78 -17.71
C ARG A 76 4.06 -5.63 -16.41
N GLY A 77 3.98 -6.70 -15.62
CA GLY A 77 3.05 -6.83 -14.51
C GLY A 77 3.69 -6.34 -13.24
N SER A 78 3.95 -5.03 -13.16
CA SER A 78 4.33 -4.40 -11.90
C SER A 78 3.20 -4.58 -10.90
N LEU A 79 3.50 -5.21 -9.76
CA LEU A 79 2.55 -5.69 -8.74
C LEU A 79 1.83 -4.56 -7.98
N ILE A 80 2.14 -3.30 -8.26
CA ILE A 80 1.64 -2.12 -7.55
C ILE A 80 1.67 -0.95 -8.52
N ASN A 81 0.69 -0.88 -9.43
CA ASN A 81 0.62 0.23 -10.37
C ASN A 81 -0.05 1.48 -9.81
N ASN A 82 -0.83 1.39 -8.72
CA ASN A 82 -1.47 2.58 -8.15
C ASN A 82 -1.84 2.34 -6.68
N LEU A 83 -1.09 2.94 -5.75
CA LEU A 83 -1.63 3.32 -4.45
C LEU A 83 -2.34 4.67 -4.67
N SER A 84 -3.60 4.63 -5.06
CA SER A 84 -4.39 5.84 -5.29
C SER A 84 -4.83 6.42 -3.95
N LEU A 85 -4.01 7.29 -3.38
CA LEU A 85 -4.46 8.18 -2.32
C LEU A 85 -5.22 9.34 -2.94
N TYR A 86 -6.37 9.68 -2.37
CA TYR A 86 -7.04 10.95 -2.62
C TYR A 86 -6.67 11.89 -1.47
N PRO A 87 -6.12 13.09 -1.73
CA PRO A 87 -5.79 13.73 -3.02
C PRO A 87 -4.31 13.51 -3.43
N LYS A 88 -4.09 12.54 -4.33
CA LYS A 88 -3.13 12.40 -5.45
C LYS A 88 -1.72 13.00 -5.43
N ASN A 89 -1.13 13.42 -4.31
CA ASN A 89 0.22 13.98 -4.32
C ASN A 89 1.09 13.40 -3.19
N TYR A 90 2.14 12.69 -3.62
CA TYR A 90 3.30 12.20 -2.87
C TYR A 90 3.08 11.04 -1.89
N ILE A 91 3.62 9.86 -2.23
CA ILE A 91 3.89 8.77 -1.28
C ILE A 91 5.28 8.24 -1.54
N THR A 92 6.05 8.09 -0.46
CA THR A 92 7.43 7.62 -0.49
C THR A 92 7.51 6.20 0.10
N ASN A 93 7.99 5.28 -0.74
CA ASN A 93 8.60 3.97 -0.47
C ASN A 93 7.83 2.93 0.36
N MET A 94 7.14 2.02 -0.33
CA MET A 94 6.77 0.70 0.18
C MET A 94 7.90 -0.31 -0.14
N LYS A 95 8.50 -0.94 0.88
CA LYS A 95 9.51 -1.99 0.67
C LYS A 95 8.81 -3.33 0.46
N VAL A 96 8.70 -3.78 -0.79
CA VAL A 96 8.20 -5.12 -1.12
C VAL A 96 9.32 -6.12 -0.86
N ILE A 97 9.16 -7.01 0.13
CA ILE A 97 10.08 -8.13 0.35
C ILE A 97 9.46 -9.36 -0.32
N SER A 98 9.83 -9.62 -1.58
CA SER A 98 9.50 -10.89 -2.22
C SER A 98 10.51 -11.94 -1.78
N SER A 99 10.09 -12.90 -0.97
CA SER A 99 10.89 -14.08 -0.63
C SER A 99 10.47 -15.22 -1.56
N PRO A 100 11.29 -15.63 -2.55
CA PRO A 100 11.07 -16.89 -3.22
C PRO A 100 11.44 -18.00 -2.23
N LEU A 101 10.44 -18.64 -1.62
CA LEU A 101 10.66 -19.90 -0.92
C LEU A 101 11.02 -20.96 -1.98
N LEU A 102 12.29 -21.39 -1.96
CA LEU A 102 12.83 -22.58 -2.63
C LEU A 102 12.22 -23.85 -2.02
#